data_AF-A0A835PU69-F1
#
_entry.id   AF-A0A835PU69-F1
#
_cell.length_a   1.000
_cell.length_b   1.000
_cell.length_c   1.000
_cell.angle_alpha   90.00
_cell.angle_beta   90.00
_cell.angle_gamma   90.00
#
_symmetry.space_group_name_H-M   'P 1'
#
loop_
_entity.id
_entity.type
_entity.pdbx_description
1 polymer ?
#
loop_
_entity_poly.entity_id
_entity_poly.type
_entity_poly.pdbx_seq_one_letter_code
_entity_poly.pdbx_strand_id
1 'polypeptide(L)'
;MADKQLILVVEGTAALGPYWVTLVTEYIEKIIRCFSGNELSGQKLSGATPELALVVFNTHGPYSAFLVQRTGWTKDIEVFLWWLSRIPFSGGGFGDAAIAEGLSEALAMFPVPANASQSLQNLDVQKHCILVAASNPYPLATPVVSLSIPNIDQSENAETKSETCLADAEAVAKSFSQCSVSLSVICPRQLPKLKALYIAGKRNPRAADPAVDNVKNPHFTVLLSENFMEARSALSRPVMGNLTTNQGLVKLDTASAAVLGTTTISS
;
A
#
# COMPACT_ATOMS: atom_id res chain seq x y z
N MET A 1 14.42 -12.24 -12.66
CA MET A 1 13.07 -11.97 -12.12
C MET A 1 13.21 -10.75 -11.21
N ALA A 2 12.21 -9.86 -11.10
CA ALA A 2 12.32 -8.76 -10.14
C ALA A 2 12.14 -9.32 -8.72
N ASP A 3 12.99 -8.88 -7.80
CA ASP A 3 12.94 -9.31 -6.40
C ASP A 3 11.80 -8.62 -5.63
N LYS A 4 11.16 -7.63 -6.27
CA LYS A 4 10.09 -6.81 -5.68
C LYS A 4 9.04 -6.46 -6.72
N GLN A 5 7.77 -6.66 -6.37
CA GLN A 5 6.62 -6.36 -7.23
C GLN A 5 5.54 -5.63 -6.43
N LEU A 6 5.02 -4.54 -6.99
CA LEU A 6 3.94 -3.76 -6.38
C LEU A 6 2.81 -3.55 -7.40
N ILE A 7 1.60 -3.91 -7.00
CA ILE A 7 0.37 -3.56 -7.73
C ILE A 7 -0.41 -2.51 -6.92
N LEU A 8 -0.77 -1.41 -7.58
CA LEU A 8 -1.74 -0.46 -7.04
C LEU A 8 -3.11 -0.78 -7.64
N VAL A 9 -4.11 -1.00 -6.78
CA VAL A 9 -5.49 -1.29 -7.18
C VAL A 9 -6.34 -0.07 -6.82
N VAL A 10 -6.80 0.68 -7.81
CA VAL A 10 -7.37 2.02 -7.65
C VAL A 10 -8.84 2.07 -8.09
N GLU A 11 -9.68 2.67 -7.26
CA GLU A 11 -11.06 2.98 -7.64
C GLU A 11 -11.09 4.13 -8.67
N GLY A 12 -11.58 3.87 -9.88
CA GLY A 12 -11.73 4.83 -10.97
C GLY A 12 -13.01 5.68 -10.92
N THR A 13 -13.78 5.61 -9.83
CA THR A 13 -15.07 6.32 -9.73
C THR A 13 -14.90 7.81 -9.37
N ALA A 14 -15.96 8.60 -9.54
CA ALA A 14 -15.96 9.99 -9.07
C ALA A 14 -15.79 10.12 -7.54
N ALA A 15 -16.01 9.05 -6.76
CA ALA A 15 -15.86 9.09 -5.31
C ALA A 15 -14.41 9.31 -4.85
N LEU A 16 -13.42 8.84 -5.63
CA LEU A 16 -12.01 8.98 -5.30
C LEU A 16 -11.41 10.31 -5.82
N GLY A 17 -11.99 10.88 -6.87
CA GLY A 17 -11.48 12.06 -7.58
C GLY A 17 -11.09 13.25 -6.68
N PRO A 18 -11.96 13.72 -5.75
CA PRO A 18 -11.65 14.85 -4.88
C PRO A 18 -10.42 14.67 -3.98
N TYR A 19 -10.02 13.42 -3.73
CA TYR A 19 -8.92 13.09 -2.82
C TYR A 19 -7.65 12.67 -3.56
N TRP A 20 -7.73 12.44 -4.87
CA TRP A 20 -6.68 11.78 -5.64
C TRP A 20 -5.33 12.50 -5.57
N VAL A 21 -5.33 13.83 -5.77
CA VAL A 21 -4.11 14.65 -5.71
C VAL A 21 -3.40 14.48 -4.36
N THR A 22 -4.16 14.51 -3.26
CA THR A 22 -3.61 14.33 -1.90
C THR A 22 -3.13 12.90 -1.69
N LEU A 23 -3.90 11.89 -2.10
CA LEU A 23 -3.52 10.48 -1.97
C LEU A 23 -2.22 10.18 -2.71
N VAL A 24 -2.06 10.71 -3.93
CA VAL A 24 -0.87 10.53 -4.74
C VAL A 24 0.33 11.22 -4.10
N THR A 25 0.25 12.54 -3.88
CA THR A 25 1.39 13.34 -3.43
C THR A 25 1.83 13.03 -1.99
N GLU A 26 0.88 12.76 -1.09
CA GLU A 26 1.19 12.61 0.32
C GLU A 26 1.46 11.17 0.76
N TYR A 27 1.01 10.17 0.00
CA TYR A 27 1.11 8.77 0.37
C TYR A 27 1.73 7.91 -0.74
N ILE A 28 1.05 7.79 -1.88
CA ILE A 28 1.37 6.79 -2.90
C ILE A 28 2.74 7.06 -3.54
N GLU A 29 3.03 8.30 -3.93
CA GLU A 29 4.31 8.65 -4.55
C GLU A 29 5.49 8.43 -3.60
N LYS A 30 5.33 8.77 -2.32
CA LYS A 30 6.36 8.52 -1.28
C LYS A 30 6.63 7.03 -1.12
N ILE A 31 5.57 6.21 -1.08
CA ILE A 31 5.69 4.75 -1.01
C ILE A 31 6.43 4.22 -2.24
N ILE A 32 6.06 4.64 -3.45
CA ILE A 32 6.68 4.17 -4.70
C ILE A 32 8.16 4.54 -4.76
N ARG A 33 8.52 5.79 -4.43
CA ARG A 33 9.92 6.25 -4.44
C ARG A 33 10.77 5.49 -3.41
N CYS A 34 10.22 5.27 -2.21
CA CYS A 34 10.89 4.46 -1.17
C CYS A 34 11.02 2.99 -1.58
N PHE A 35 9.97 2.40 -2.15
CA PHE A 35 9.97 1.03 -2.65
C PHE A 35 10.99 0.82 -3.78
N SER A 36 11.17 1.83 -4.63
CA SER A 36 12.13 1.83 -5.75
C SER A 36 13.57 2.12 -5.35
N GLY A 37 13.85 2.31 -4.05
CA GLY A 37 15.20 2.54 -3.55
C GLY A 37 15.77 3.92 -3.86
N ASN A 38 14.93 4.89 -4.25
CA ASN A 38 15.40 6.25 -4.52
C ASN A 38 15.39 7.09 -3.22
N GLU A 39 16.61 7.30 -2.70
CA GLU A 39 17.06 8.20 -1.60
C GLU A 39 16.82 7.75 -0.13
N LEU A 40 17.84 7.72 0.74
CA LEU A 40 18.58 8.89 1.24
C LEU A 40 20.05 8.63 1.73
N SER A 41 20.70 7.49 1.42
CA SER A 41 22.03 7.18 2.01
C SER A 41 23.22 7.06 1.03
N GLY A 42 23.07 7.38 -0.25
CA GLY A 42 24.17 7.38 -1.22
C GLY A 42 24.80 6.00 -1.51
N GLN A 43 24.38 4.94 -0.82
CA GLN A 43 24.73 3.57 -1.16
C GLN A 43 23.62 2.95 -1.98
N LYS A 44 23.86 2.85 -3.29
CA LYS A 44 23.07 2.04 -4.21
C LYS A 44 23.27 0.58 -3.81
N LEU A 45 22.44 0.08 -2.90
CA LEU A 45 22.37 -1.34 -2.61
C LEU A 45 21.99 -2.04 -3.92
N SER A 46 22.85 -2.94 -4.36
CA SER A 46 22.67 -3.78 -5.54
C SER A 46 21.48 -4.72 -5.29
N GLY A 47 20.25 -4.22 -5.45
CA GLY A 47 19.01 -4.99 -5.41
C GLY A 47 18.25 -4.79 -6.72
N ALA A 48 17.52 -5.81 -7.17
CA ALA A 48 16.77 -5.74 -8.41
C ALA A 48 15.80 -4.55 -8.44
N THR A 49 15.67 -3.94 -9.62
CA THR A 49 14.67 -2.89 -9.89
C THR A 49 13.26 -3.44 -9.65
N PRO A 50 12.44 -2.82 -8.79
CA PRO A 50 11.07 -3.28 -8.59
C PRO A 50 10.25 -3.13 -9.85
N GLU A 51 9.23 -3.98 -9.96
CA GLU A 51 8.20 -3.88 -10.99
C GLU A 51 6.91 -3.33 -10.39
N LEU A 52 6.31 -2.40 -11.12
CA LEU A 52 5.08 -1.70 -10.76
C LEU A 52 4.00 -2.03 -11.78
N ALA A 53 2.77 -2.24 -11.32
CA ALA A 53 1.61 -2.34 -12.19
C ALA A 53 0.37 -1.69 -11.55
N LEU A 54 -0.57 -1.26 -12.40
CA LEU A 54 -1.77 -0.56 -11.99
C LEU A 54 -2.99 -1.36 -12.44
N VAL A 55 -3.93 -1.55 -11.51
CA VAL A 55 -5.27 -2.05 -11.77
C VAL A 55 -6.24 -0.94 -11.39
N VAL A 56 -7.16 -0.60 -12.28
CA VAL A 56 -8.24 0.36 -12.03
C VAL A 56 -9.55 -0.41 -12.10
N PHE A 57 -10.41 -0.23 -11.10
CA PHE A 57 -11.75 -0.82 -11.08
C PHE A 57 -12.81 0.28 -10.92
N ASN A 58 -14.01 0.07 -11.47
CA ASN A 58 -15.12 1.00 -11.29
C ASN A 58 -16.25 0.35 -10.50
N THR A 59 -17.46 0.43 -11.01
CA THR A 59 -18.67 -0.10 -10.39
C THR A 59 -19.36 -1.10 -11.31
N HIS A 60 -20.25 -1.90 -10.74
CA HIS A 60 -21.21 -2.64 -11.54
C HIS A 60 -22.25 -1.71 -12.16
N GLY A 61 -22.83 -2.15 -13.28
CA GLY A 61 -23.98 -1.51 -13.89
C GLY A 61 -23.70 -0.78 -15.20
N PRO A 62 -24.76 -0.32 -15.88
CA PRO A 62 -24.71 0.12 -17.28
C PRO A 62 -24.00 1.46 -17.49
N TYR A 63 -23.76 2.23 -16.43
CA TYR A 63 -23.08 3.54 -16.49
C TYR A 63 -21.60 3.47 -16.13
N SER A 64 -21.06 2.26 -15.94
CA SER A 64 -19.65 2.03 -15.68
C SER A 64 -18.89 1.93 -17.00
N ALA A 65 -17.77 2.67 -17.14
CA ALA A 65 -16.98 2.66 -18.36
C ALA A 65 -16.33 1.28 -18.64
N PHE A 66 -15.88 0.61 -17.58
CA PHE A 66 -15.34 -0.74 -17.57
C PHE A 66 -15.34 -1.25 -16.14
N LEU A 67 -15.43 -2.57 -15.93
CA LEU A 67 -15.40 -3.14 -14.59
C LEU A 67 -14.00 -3.08 -13.97
N VAL A 68 -13.01 -3.61 -14.70
CA VAL A 68 -11.59 -3.62 -14.34
C VAL A 68 -10.75 -3.38 -15.59
N GLN A 69 -9.67 -2.61 -15.44
CA GLN A 69 -8.63 -2.41 -16.45
C GLN A 69 -7.27 -2.51 -15.76
N ARG A 70 -6.30 -3.15 -16.40
CA ARG A 70 -4.94 -3.24 -15.87
C ARG A 70 -3.87 -2.80 -16.87
N THR A 71 -2.70 -2.46 -16.37
CA THR A 71 -1.50 -2.21 -17.17
C THR A 71 -0.66 -3.48 -17.31
N GLY A 72 0.44 -3.38 -18.05
CA GLY A 72 1.57 -4.29 -17.90
C GLY A 72 2.47 -3.88 -16.72
N TRP A 73 3.49 -4.70 -16.47
CA TRP A 73 4.56 -4.39 -15.51
C TRP A 73 5.52 -3.33 -16.10
N THR A 74 5.95 -2.37 -15.29
CA THR A 74 6.99 -1.40 -15.62
C THR A 74 8.04 -1.32 -14.52
N LYS A 75 9.28 -1.05 -14.89
CA LYS A 75 10.38 -0.71 -13.96
C LYS A 75 10.62 0.80 -13.90
N ASP A 76 9.96 1.55 -14.80
CA ASP A 76 10.07 3.00 -14.90
C ASP A 76 8.99 3.65 -14.01
N ILE A 77 9.47 4.35 -12.97
CA ILE A 77 8.64 5.08 -12.01
C ILE A 77 7.84 6.18 -12.70
N GLU A 78 8.44 6.90 -13.65
CA GLU A 78 7.81 8.04 -14.30
C GLU A 78 6.69 7.58 -15.24
N VAL A 79 6.85 6.43 -15.90
CA VAL A 79 5.76 5.78 -16.65
C VAL A 79 4.61 5.39 -15.71
N PHE A 80 4.94 4.85 -14.54
CA PHE A 80 3.93 4.47 -13.56
C PHE A 80 3.17 5.69 -13.02
N LEU A 81 3.87 6.76 -12.64
CA LEU A 81 3.27 8.03 -12.19
C LEU A 81 2.44 8.67 -13.31
N TRP A 82 2.88 8.57 -14.56
CA TRP A 82 2.08 9.01 -15.70
C TRP A 82 0.77 8.25 -15.80
N TRP A 83 0.74 6.92 -15.62
CA TRP A 83 -0.52 6.16 -15.56
C TRP A 83 -1.44 6.65 -14.44
N LEU A 84 -0.91 6.92 -13.24
CA LEU A 84 -1.68 7.47 -12.12
C LEU A 84 -2.32 8.84 -12.46
N SER A 85 -1.61 9.67 -13.22
CA SER A 85 -2.13 10.98 -13.64
C SER A 85 -3.27 10.90 -14.67
N ARG A 86 -3.44 9.75 -15.33
CA ARG A 86 -4.38 9.56 -16.44
C ARG A 86 -5.67 8.83 -16.05
N ILE A 87 -5.86 8.49 -14.78
CA ILE A 87 -7.06 7.81 -14.31
C ILE A 87 -8.27 8.75 -14.44
N PRO A 88 -9.30 8.39 -15.24
CA PRO A 88 -10.48 9.23 -15.42
C PRO A 88 -11.50 8.95 -14.31
N PHE A 89 -11.49 9.75 -13.25
CA PHE A 89 -12.47 9.62 -12.16
C PHE A 89 -13.86 10.05 -12.60
N SER A 90 -14.76 9.07 -12.80
CA SER A 90 -16.11 9.32 -13.32
C SER A 90 -17.10 8.27 -12.87
N GLY A 91 -18.41 8.55 -13.02
CA GLY A 91 -19.46 7.61 -12.62
C GLY A 91 -19.42 7.26 -11.13
N GLY A 92 -19.93 6.07 -10.79
CA GLY A 92 -20.06 5.59 -9.42
C GLY A 92 -21.48 5.16 -9.06
N GLY A 93 -21.61 4.54 -7.90
CA GLY A 93 -22.85 3.97 -7.39
C GLY A 93 -22.78 3.80 -5.87
N PHE A 94 -23.90 3.50 -5.23
CA PHE A 94 -23.96 3.44 -3.78
C PHE A 94 -23.57 2.03 -3.29
N GLY A 95 -22.27 1.81 -3.10
CA GLY A 95 -21.74 0.51 -2.65
C GLY A 95 -21.57 -0.51 -3.78
N ASP A 96 -21.50 -0.05 -5.03
CA ASP A 96 -21.36 -0.90 -6.21
C ASP A 96 -19.91 -1.12 -6.67
N ALA A 97 -18.93 -0.81 -5.83
CA ALA A 97 -17.53 -0.83 -6.21
C ALA A 97 -17.03 -2.26 -6.44
N ALA A 98 -16.44 -2.49 -7.61
CA ALA A 98 -15.93 -3.77 -8.10
C ALA A 98 -14.57 -4.14 -7.47
N ILE A 99 -14.50 -4.04 -6.14
CA ILE A 99 -13.27 -4.25 -5.37
C ILE A 99 -12.86 -5.73 -5.44
N ALA A 100 -13.82 -6.66 -5.44
CA ALA A 100 -13.53 -8.08 -5.53
C ALA A 100 -12.81 -8.41 -6.84
N GLU A 101 -13.32 -7.88 -7.94
CA GLU A 101 -12.77 -8.04 -9.29
C GLU A 101 -11.40 -7.38 -9.40
N GLY A 102 -11.26 -6.13 -8.94
CA GLY A 102 -9.99 -5.40 -8.96
C GLY A 102 -8.89 -6.11 -8.17
N LEU A 103 -9.22 -6.64 -6.98
CA LEU A 103 -8.29 -7.42 -6.17
C LEU A 103 -7.97 -8.78 -6.80
N SER A 104 -8.96 -9.43 -7.43
CA SER A 104 -8.75 -10.72 -8.09
C SER A 104 -7.85 -10.60 -9.33
N GLU A 105 -8.02 -9.54 -10.12
CA GLU A 105 -7.18 -9.25 -11.27
C GLU A 105 -5.74 -8.98 -10.81
N ALA A 106 -5.56 -8.23 -9.72
CA ALA A 106 -4.24 -8.01 -9.14
C ALA A 106 -3.57 -9.31 -8.69
N LEU A 107 -4.31 -10.22 -8.04
CA LEU A 107 -3.77 -11.54 -7.67
C LEU A 107 -3.35 -12.33 -8.90
N ALA A 108 -4.17 -12.35 -9.95
CA ALA A 108 -3.89 -13.07 -11.20
C ALA A 108 -2.66 -12.54 -11.95
N MET A 109 -2.27 -11.28 -11.75
CA MET A 109 -1.06 -10.70 -12.35
C MET A 109 0.25 -11.17 -11.71
N PHE A 110 0.22 -11.61 -10.45
CA PHE A 110 1.42 -12.13 -9.81
C PHE A 110 1.76 -13.53 -10.36
N PRO A 111 3.05 -13.83 -10.58
CA PRO A 111 3.43 -15.15 -11.07
C PRO A 111 3.05 -16.23 -10.05
N VAL A 112 2.31 -17.23 -10.51
CA VAL A 112 1.94 -18.41 -9.74
C VAL A 112 3.18 -19.29 -9.57
N PRO A 113 3.55 -19.71 -8.35
CA PRO A 113 4.68 -20.61 -8.14
C PRO A 113 4.36 -21.97 -8.77
N ALA A 114 5.13 -22.36 -9.78
CA ALA A 114 4.83 -23.52 -10.61
C ALA A 114 5.03 -24.88 -9.91
N ASN A 115 5.56 -24.97 -8.68
CA ASN A 115 5.74 -26.23 -7.95
C ASN A 115 5.94 -26.03 -6.44
N ALA A 116 5.32 -26.88 -5.61
CA ALA A 116 5.47 -26.89 -4.15
C ALA A 116 6.90 -27.19 -3.67
N SER A 117 7.74 -27.82 -4.50
CA SER A 117 9.16 -28.09 -4.22
C SER A 117 10.08 -26.87 -4.39
N GLN A 118 9.62 -25.81 -5.09
CA GLN A 118 10.32 -24.53 -5.23
C GLN A 118 9.81 -23.47 -4.24
N SER A 119 8.94 -23.85 -3.30
CA SER A 119 8.46 -22.97 -2.22
C SER A 119 9.59 -22.43 -1.34
N LEU A 120 10.75 -23.11 -1.32
CA LEU A 120 11.96 -22.63 -0.63
C LEU A 120 12.76 -21.59 -1.44
N GLN A 121 12.60 -21.49 -2.76
CA GLN A 121 13.33 -20.54 -3.62
C GLN A 121 12.51 -19.29 -3.97
N ASN A 122 11.18 -19.36 -3.95
CA ASN A 122 10.28 -18.20 -4.18
C ASN A 122 10.07 -17.32 -2.93
N LEU A 123 10.74 -17.61 -1.82
CA LEU A 123 10.69 -16.81 -0.59
C LEU A 123 11.31 -15.41 -0.74
N ASP A 124 12.06 -15.15 -1.82
CA ASP A 124 12.86 -13.93 -1.97
C ASP A 124 12.14 -12.81 -2.75
N VAL A 125 11.02 -13.09 -3.43
CA VAL A 125 10.27 -12.07 -4.17
C VAL A 125 9.22 -11.42 -3.27
N GLN A 126 9.43 -10.15 -2.94
CA GLN A 126 8.49 -9.37 -2.15
C GLN A 126 7.33 -8.88 -3.02
N LYS A 127 6.12 -9.41 -2.79
CA LYS A 127 4.90 -9.07 -3.54
C LYS A 127 3.97 -8.24 -2.68
N HIS A 128 3.64 -7.05 -3.15
CA HIS A 128 2.80 -6.10 -2.43
C HIS A 128 1.63 -5.62 -3.28
N CYS A 129 0.48 -5.43 -2.64
CA CYS A 129 -0.71 -4.84 -3.23
C CYS A 129 -1.23 -3.73 -2.32
N ILE A 130 -1.56 -2.58 -2.91
CA ILE A 130 -2.22 -1.48 -2.20
C ILE A 130 -3.59 -1.24 -2.84
N LEU A 131 -4.65 -1.42 -2.07
CA LEU A 131 -5.99 -1.01 -2.45
C LEU A 131 -6.20 0.47 -2.09
N VAL A 132 -6.59 1.27 -3.08
CA VAL A 132 -6.96 2.68 -2.93
C VAL A 132 -8.41 2.87 -3.35
N ALA A 133 -9.30 3.06 -2.37
CA ALA A 133 -10.73 3.14 -2.60
C ALA A 133 -11.39 4.15 -1.66
N ALA A 134 -12.46 4.80 -2.12
CA ALA A 134 -13.32 5.72 -1.38
C ALA A 134 -14.75 5.16 -1.19
N SER A 135 -15.04 3.97 -1.73
CA SER A 135 -16.33 3.29 -1.66
C SER A 135 -16.27 1.94 -0.96
N ASN A 136 -17.44 1.45 -0.51
CA ASN A 136 -17.58 0.10 0.01
C ASN A 136 -17.61 -0.93 -1.14
N PRO A 137 -17.14 -2.17 -0.91
CA PRO A 137 -17.24 -3.24 -1.89
C PRO A 137 -18.70 -3.61 -2.18
N TYR A 138 -18.95 -4.11 -3.40
CA TYR A 138 -20.22 -4.72 -3.77
C TYR A 138 -20.63 -5.79 -2.74
N PRO A 139 -21.89 -5.78 -2.26
CA PRO A 139 -22.29 -6.57 -1.10
C PRO A 139 -22.52 -8.05 -1.38
N LEU A 140 -22.55 -8.47 -2.64
CA LEU A 140 -22.79 -9.86 -3.03
C LEU A 140 -21.52 -10.47 -3.65
N ALA A 141 -21.43 -11.79 -3.62
CA ALA A 141 -20.38 -12.51 -4.35
C ALA A 141 -20.55 -12.30 -5.86
N THR A 142 -19.44 -12.02 -6.53
CA THR A 142 -19.40 -11.74 -7.97
C THR A 142 -18.44 -12.68 -8.69
N PRO A 143 -18.57 -12.85 -10.01
CA PRO A 143 -17.62 -13.61 -10.79
C PRO A 143 -16.24 -12.93 -10.76
N VAL A 144 -15.27 -13.59 -10.14
CA VAL A 144 -13.89 -13.12 -10.04
C VAL A 144 -12.92 -14.14 -10.62
N VAL A 145 -11.73 -13.67 -10.99
CA VAL A 145 -10.65 -14.53 -11.47
C VAL A 145 -9.99 -15.19 -10.26
N SER A 146 -10.21 -16.49 -10.06
CA SER A 146 -9.59 -17.24 -8.96
C SER A 146 -8.32 -17.94 -9.43
N LEU A 147 -7.29 -17.85 -8.61
CA LEU A 147 -6.11 -18.68 -8.75
C LEU A 147 -6.40 -20.04 -8.09
N SER A 148 -6.51 -21.08 -8.90
CA SER A 148 -6.61 -22.46 -8.43
C SER A 148 -5.27 -22.86 -7.80
N ILE A 149 -5.22 -22.91 -6.47
CA ILE A 149 -4.11 -23.56 -5.76
C ILE A 149 -4.33 -25.07 -5.95
N PRO A 150 -3.35 -25.83 -6.49
CA PRO A 150 -3.53 -27.27 -6.62
C PRO A 150 -3.72 -27.89 -5.23
N ASN A 151 -4.94 -28.36 -4.97
CA ASN A 151 -5.20 -29.25 -3.86
C ASN A 151 -4.38 -30.53 -4.08
N ILE A 152 -3.77 -31.04 -3.01
CA ILE A 152 -2.84 -32.18 -3.01
C ILE A 152 -3.47 -33.49 -3.55
N ASP A 153 -4.78 -33.55 -3.81
CA ASP A 153 -5.49 -34.81 -4.04
C ASP A 153 -6.00 -35.10 -5.47
N GLN A 154 -5.68 -34.32 -6.51
CA GLN A 154 -6.14 -34.66 -7.87
C GLN A 154 -5.08 -34.47 -8.97
N SER A 155 -4.39 -35.60 -9.24
CA SER A 155 -4.17 -36.19 -10.58
C SER A 155 -3.85 -35.26 -11.77
N GLU A 156 -2.56 -35.23 -12.11
CA GLU A 156 -1.96 -35.21 -13.47
C GLU A 156 -2.78 -34.63 -14.65
N ASN A 157 -2.91 -33.30 -14.73
CA ASN A 157 -2.76 -32.54 -15.98
C ASN A 157 -2.70 -31.03 -15.67
N ALA A 158 -1.52 -30.53 -15.29
CA ALA A 158 -1.35 -29.17 -14.79
C ALA A 158 -1.24 -28.14 -15.93
N GLU A 159 -2.36 -27.87 -16.62
CA GLU A 159 -2.58 -26.58 -17.25
C GLU A 159 -3.19 -25.65 -16.20
N THR A 160 -2.50 -24.55 -15.89
CA THR A 160 -2.92 -23.54 -14.90
C THR A 160 -4.17 -22.83 -15.40
N LYS A 161 -5.34 -23.43 -15.18
CA LYS A 161 -6.60 -22.82 -15.57
C LYS A 161 -6.98 -21.78 -14.52
N SER A 162 -6.90 -20.51 -14.89
CA SER A 162 -7.58 -19.46 -14.15
C SER A 162 -9.08 -19.76 -14.23
N GLU A 163 -9.68 -20.12 -13.10
CA GLU A 163 -11.11 -20.45 -13.06
C GLU A 163 -11.90 -19.25 -12.54
N THR A 164 -13.01 -18.94 -13.21
CA THR A 164 -13.94 -17.93 -12.73
C THR A 164 -14.74 -18.52 -11.58
N CYS A 165 -14.65 -17.95 -10.38
CA CYS A 165 -15.42 -18.38 -9.22
C CYS A 165 -16.31 -17.23 -8.70
N LEU A 166 -17.33 -17.55 -7.91
CA LEU A 166 -18.11 -16.53 -7.20
C LEU A 166 -17.46 -16.26 -5.85
N ALA A 167 -16.97 -15.03 -5.65
CA ALA A 167 -16.39 -14.61 -4.38
C ALA A 167 -16.76 -13.15 -4.08
N ASP A 168 -16.90 -12.82 -2.80
CA ASP A 168 -16.96 -11.43 -2.36
C ASP A 168 -15.54 -10.86 -2.15
N ALA A 169 -15.45 -9.55 -1.91
CA ALA A 169 -14.17 -8.89 -1.72
C ALA A 169 -13.38 -9.43 -0.51
N GLU A 170 -14.05 -9.92 0.54
CA GLU A 170 -13.40 -10.46 1.73
C GLU A 170 -12.77 -11.83 1.45
N ALA A 171 -13.47 -12.69 0.71
CA ALA A 171 -12.97 -13.97 0.25
C ALA A 171 -11.74 -13.80 -0.65
N VAL A 172 -11.77 -12.85 -1.59
CA VAL A 172 -10.61 -12.52 -2.43
C VAL A 172 -9.45 -11.97 -1.59
N ALA A 173 -9.74 -11.11 -0.60
CA ALA A 173 -8.71 -10.57 0.29
C ALA A 173 -7.98 -11.69 1.07
N LYS A 174 -8.68 -12.75 1.51
CA LYS A 174 -8.05 -13.90 2.20
C LYS A 174 -6.99 -14.59 1.34
N SER A 175 -7.20 -14.66 0.02
CA SER A 175 -6.26 -15.30 -0.90
C SER A 175 -4.91 -14.58 -1.01
N PHE A 176 -4.81 -13.29 -0.68
CA PHE A 176 -3.52 -12.58 -0.65
C PHE A 176 -2.50 -13.25 0.27
N SER A 177 -2.93 -13.64 1.48
CA SER A 177 -2.08 -14.33 2.44
C SER A 177 -1.60 -15.70 1.92
N GLN A 178 -2.48 -16.43 1.23
CA GLN A 178 -2.21 -17.73 0.64
C GLN A 178 -1.22 -17.63 -0.54
N CYS A 179 -1.35 -16.57 -1.34
CA CYS A 179 -0.45 -16.27 -2.46
C CYS A 179 0.87 -15.60 -2.03
N SER A 180 1.12 -15.42 -0.72
CA SER A 180 2.26 -14.68 -0.19
C SER A 180 2.39 -13.27 -0.76
N VAL A 181 1.26 -12.61 -0.99
CA VAL A 181 1.17 -11.20 -1.39
C VAL A 181 0.68 -10.40 -0.18
N SER A 182 1.36 -9.31 0.17
CA SER A 182 0.91 -8.44 1.25
C SER A 182 -0.20 -7.51 0.77
N LEU A 183 -1.30 -7.37 1.51
CA LEU A 183 -2.36 -6.41 1.22
C LEU A 183 -2.28 -5.20 2.17
N SER A 184 -2.24 -4.00 1.59
CA SER A 184 -2.37 -2.71 2.28
C SER A 184 -3.60 -1.97 1.75
N VAL A 185 -4.16 -1.06 2.55
CA VAL A 185 -5.36 -0.28 2.19
C VAL A 185 -5.14 1.19 2.51
N ILE A 186 -5.42 2.06 1.56
CA ILE A 186 -5.44 3.51 1.73
C ILE A 186 -6.82 4.02 1.31
N CYS A 187 -7.55 4.62 2.24
CA CYS A 187 -8.89 5.14 2.00
C CYS A 187 -8.97 6.59 2.48
N PRO A 188 -9.51 7.53 1.69
CA PRO A 188 -9.65 8.93 2.12
C PRO A 188 -10.78 9.17 3.13
N ARG A 189 -11.42 8.11 3.64
CA ARG A 189 -12.54 8.15 4.58
C ARG A 189 -12.49 6.94 5.52
N GLN A 190 -13.19 7.00 6.64
CA GLN A 190 -13.31 5.86 7.55
C GLN A 190 -14.35 4.85 7.03
N LEU A 191 -13.90 3.78 6.39
CA LEU A 191 -14.74 2.71 5.84
C LEU A 191 -14.47 1.38 6.56
N PRO A 192 -15.34 0.96 7.50
CA PRO A 192 -15.16 -0.29 8.24
C PRO A 192 -15.04 -1.54 7.35
N LYS A 193 -15.75 -1.57 6.21
CA LYS A 193 -15.65 -2.70 5.27
C LYS A 193 -14.26 -2.82 4.66
N LEU A 194 -13.61 -1.72 4.28
CA LEU A 194 -12.25 -1.76 3.76
C LEU A 194 -11.22 -2.15 4.84
N LYS A 195 -11.46 -1.74 6.10
CA LYS A 195 -10.68 -2.23 7.23
C LYS A 195 -10.84 -3.75 7.41
N ALA A 196 -12.05 -4.28 7.24
CA ALA A 196 -12.28 -5.72 7.28
C ALA A 196 -11.54 -6.46 6.16
N LEU A 197 -11.48 -5.91 4.94
CA LEU A 197 -10.68 -6.47 3.84
C LEU A 197 -9.19 -6.52 4.19
N TYR A 198 -8.64 -5.44 4.73
CA TYR A 198 -7.25 -5.43 5.19
C TYR A 198 -7.00 -6.53 6.22
N ILE A 199 -7.86 -6.66 7.25
CA ILE A 199 -7.75 -7.70 8.28
C ILE A 199 -7.83 -9.10 7.68
N ALA A 200 -8.76 -9.32 6.75
CA ALA A 200 -8.95 -10.60 6.06
C ALA A 200 -7.72 -11.01 5.23
N GLY A 201 -7.01 -10.04 4.64
CA GLY A 201 -5.78 -10.28 3.89
C GLY A 201 -4.50 -10.36 4.74
N LYS A 202 -4.57 -10.15 6.06
CA LYS A 202 -3.40 -10.29 6.94
C LYS A 202 -2.94 -11.74 7.00
N ARG A 203 -1.63 -11.95 6.84
CA ARG A 203 -1.00 -13.27 7.05
C ARG A 203 -1.14 -13.72 8.50
N ASN A 204 -1.00 -12.79 9.45
CA ASN A 204 -1.22 -13.04 10.88
C ASN A 204 -2.34 -12.14 11.41
N PRO A 205 -3.57 -12.67 11.61
CA PRO A 205 -4.69 -11.90 12.13
C PRO A 205 -4.46 -11.31 13.53
N ARG A 206 -3.55 -11.90 14.32
CA ARG A 206 -3.25 -11.46 15.70
C ARG A 206 -2.16 -10.40 15.78
N ALA A 207 -1.45 -10.12 14.69
CA ALA A 207 -0.41 -9.10 14.68
C ALA A 207 -1.03 -7.71 14.92
N ALA A 208 -0.40 -6.88 15.75
CA ALA A 208 -0.83 -5.50 15.91
C ALA A 208 -0.65 -4.73 14.59
N ASP A 209 -1.54 -3.78 14.32
CA ASP A 209 -1.37 -2.92 13.15
C ASP A 209 -0.19 -1.97 13.39
N PRO A 210 0.74 -1.85 12.44
CA PRO A 210 1.88 -0.98 12.61
C PRO A 210 1.44 0.48 12.67
N ALA A 211 2.05 1.26 13.56
CA ALA A 211 1.81 2.69 13.65
C ALA A 211 2.19 3.39 12.33
N VAL A 212 1.33 4.31 11.88
CA VAL A 212 1.58 5.23 10.76
C VAL A 212 1.59 6.63 11.34
N ASP A 213 2.78 7.17 11.59
CA ASP A 213 2.94 8.41 12.37
C ASP A 213 2.67 9.68 11.54
N ASN A 214 2.79 9.62 10.20
CA ASN A 214 2.59 10.80 9.32
C ASN A 214 1.29 10.77 8.53
N VAL A 215 0.18 10.35 9.15
CA VAL A 215 -1.13 10.55 8.55
C VAL A 215 -1.48 12.05 8.62
N LYS A 216 -1.12 12.80 7.57
CA LYS A 216 -1.42 14.24 7.47
C LYS A 216 -2.92 14.56 7.56
N ASN A 217 -3.78 13.60 7.22
CA ASN A 217 -5.24 13.78 7.26
C ASN A 217 -5.92 12.77 8.23
N PRO A 218 -6.46 13.22 9.37
CA PRO A 218 -7.05 12.33 10.37
C PRO A 218 -8.29 11.56 9.88
N HIS A 219 -8.91 12.00 8.77
CA HIS A 219 -10.06 11.32 8.18
C HIS A 219 -9.68 10.16 7.26
N PHE A 220 -8.41 10.06 6.87
CA PHE A 220 -7.93 9.00 6.00
C PHE A 220 -7.61 7.75 6.83
N THR A 221 -8.03 6.60 6.33
CA THR A 221 -7.64 5.29 6.88
C THR A 221 -6.45 4.77 6.08
N VAL A 222 -5.28 4.68 6.73
CA VAL A 222 -4.05 4.15 6.12
C VAL A 222 -3.65 2.90 6.89
N LEU A 223 -3.77 1.73 6.26
CA LEU A 223 -3.47 0.42 6.83
C LEU A 223 -2.38 -0.23 5.98
N LEU A 224 -1.18 -0.36 6.54
CA LEU A 224 -0.03 -0.92 5.85
C LEU A 224 0.28 -2.30 6.39
N SER A 225 0.48 -3.26 5.48
CA SER A 225 0.89 -4.61 5.87
C SER A 225 2.22 -4.59 6.64
N GLU A 226 2.33 -5.49 7.63
CA GLU A 226 3.55 -5.70 8.42
C GLU A 226 4.77 -6.06 7.54
N ASN A 227 4.53 -6.77 6.45
CA ASN A 227 5.57 -7.22 5.51
C ASN A 227 5.98 -6.13 4.51
N PHE A 228 5.27 -5.00 4.43
CA PHE A 228 5.56 -3.93 3.48
C PHE A 228 6.40 -2.82 4.13
N MET A 229 7.67 -3.13 4.37
CA MET A 229 8.58 -2.30 5.17
C MET A 229 8.88 -0.93 4.54
N GLU A 230 8.97 -0.87 3.21
CA GLU A 230 9.25 0.36 2.46
C GLU A 230 8.08 1.34 2.58
N ALA A 231 6.85 0.86 2.46
CA ALA A 231 5.67 1.70 2.64
C ALA A 231 5.61 2.29 4.06
N ARG A 232 5.95 1.47 5.07
CA ARG A 232 6.01 1.92 6.47
C ARG A 232 7.11 2.96 6.66
N SER A 233 8.32 2.69 6.18
CA SER A 233 9.44 3.63 6.23
C SER A 233 9.10 4.97 5.57
N ALA A 234 8.43 4.94 4.41
CA ALA A 234 8.00 6.12 3.68
C ALA A 234 7.03 7.01 4.48
N LEU A 235 6.19 6.41 5.33
CA LEU A 235 5.13 7.11 6.08
C LEU A 235 5.41 7.26 7.57
N SER A 236 6.50 6.72 8.11
CA SER A 236 6.95 6.94 9.50
C SER A 236 7.96 8.09 9.63
N ARG A 237 8.62 8.52 8.54
CA ARG A 237 9.59 9.62 8.61
C ARG A 237 8.91 10.99 8.65
N PRO A 238 9.18 11.84 9.68
CA PRO A 238 8.66 13.19 9.68
C PRO A 238 9.15 13.93 8.44
N VAL A 239 8.25 14.67 7.79
CA VAL A 239 8.63 15.63 6.74
C VAL A 239 9.69 16.53 7.36
N MET A 240 10.93 16.43 6.88
CA MET A 240 12.01 17.30 7.32
C MET A 240 11.72 18.71 6.77
N GLY A 241 10.86 19.43 7.48
CA GLY A 241 10.71 20.86 7.33
C GLY A 241 11.98 21.53 7.83
N ASN A 242 12.67 22.20 6.91
CA ASN A 242 13.66 23.24 7.12
C ASN A 242 14.66 23.01 8.26
N LEU A 243 15.89 22.62 7.88
CA LEU A 243 17.09 22.92 8.68
C LEU A 243 17.16 24.45 8.88
N THR A 244 16.51 24.97 9.91
CA THR A 244 16.97 26.21 10.55
C THR A 244 18.29 25.87 11.21
N THR A 245 19.37 26.23 10.53
CA THR A 245 20.70 26.32 11.10
C THR A 245 20.68 27.32 12.25
N ASN A 246 20.33 26.89 13.46
CA ASN A 246 20.71 27.64 14.65
C ASN A 246 22.16 27.28 14.95
N GLN A 247 23.05 28.11 14.40
CA GLN A 247 24.43 28.22 14.85
C GLN A 247 24.45 28.40 16.36
N GLY A 248 25.38 27.68 16.99
CA GLY A 248 25.48 27.56 18.43
C GLY A 248 25.61 28.90 19.14
N LEU A 249 24.90 29.01 20.26
CA LEU A 249 25.32 29.86 21.36
C LEU A 249 25.91 28.94 22.43
N VAL A 250 27.22 28.71 22.33
CA VAL A 250 28.02 28.21 23.45
C VAL A 250 28.07 29.34 24.48
N LYS A 251 27.51 29.12 25.67
CA LYS A 251 27.90 29.91 26.84
C LYS A 251 27.96 29.04 28.09
N LEU A 252 29.12 28.40 28.20
CA LEU A 252 29.93 28.12 29.38
C LEU A 252 29.22 28.21 30.75
N ASP A 253 29.12 27.04 31.38
CA ASP A 253 28.87 26.90 32.82
C ASP A 253 29.95 27.62 33.64
N THR A 254 29.53 28.32 34.69
CA THR A 254 30.40 28.55 35.84
C THR A 254 29.55 28.57 37.10
N ALA A 255 29.67 27.52 37.90
CA ALA A 255 29.22 27.49 39.28
C ALA A 255 30.30 28.11 40.19
N SER A 256 29.91 28.91 41.19
CA SER A 256 29.93 28.48 42.60
C SER A 256 30.02 29.65 43.61
N ALA A 257 29.31 29.43 44.72
CA ALA A 257 29.56 29.83 46.11
C ALA A 257 29.44 31.30 46.58
N ALA A 258 28.67 31.43 47.66
CA ALA A 258 28.44 32.59 48.51
C ALA A 258 29.65 32.91 49.41
N VAL A 259 29.83 34.19 49.76
CA VAL A 259 30.49 34.64 51.00
C VAL A 259 29.80 35.91 51.53
N LEU A 260 29.46 35.87 52.82
CA LEU A 260 28.99 36.96 53.68
C LEU A 260 30.05 38.08 53.87
N GLY A 261 29.59 39.31 54.14
CA GLY A 261 30.29 40.21 55.07
C GLY A 261 30.33 41.69 54.70
N THR A 262 29.52 42.49 55.41
CA THR A 262 29.74 43.85 55.99
C THR A 262 30.48 44.90 55.14
N THR A 263 30.09 46.19 55.08
CA THR A 263 30.17 47.16 56.20
C THR A 263 29.59 48.54 55.78
N THR A 264 28.85 49.18 56.70
CA THR A 264 28.75 50.64 57.06
C THR A 264 28.06 51.75 56.22
N ILE A 265 27.01 52.32 56.86
CA ILE A 265 26.75 53.73 57.31
C ILE A 265 26.63 54.89 56.31
N SER A 266 25.40 55.46 56.24
CA SER A 266 25.00 56.86 56.51
C SER A 266 23.46 56.91 56.33
N SER A 267 22.59 57.53 57.13
CA SER A 267 22.64 58.49 58.24
C SER A 267 21.50 58.18 59.21
#